data_AF-A0AAU2HHP2-F1
#
_entry.id   AF-A0AAU2HHP2-F1
#
_cell.length_a   1.000
_cell.length_b   1.000
_cell.length_c   1.000
_cell.angle_alpha   90.00
_cell.angle_beta   90.00
_cell.angle_gamma   90.00
#
_symmetry.space_group_name_H-M   'P 1'
#
loop_
_entity.id
_entity.type
_entity.pdbx_description
1 polymer ?
#
loop_
_entity_poly.entity_id
_entity_poly.type
_entity_poly.pdbx_seq_one_letter_code
_entity_poly.pdbx_strand_id
1 'polypeptide(L)'
;MEFIASALLSRRGAALGHAGLVSFDQRVTPEEVLRHIWQFAAAESCGACSPCRVGSRRGLELSSAGTPPGHERRLSHVTAEASLCAFGRRIPPAVHSLACAYGGRLAKWNPGSEVGGGQRHVQRVGGEETTQGPADLESGRFGSADRRPAR
;
A
#
# COMPACT_ATOMS: atom_id res chain seq x y z
N MET A 1 2.68 30.82 8.52
CA MET A 1 2.24 29.69 9.37
C MET A 1 1.89 28.43 8.56
N GLU A 2 1.97 28.44 7.21
CA GLU A 2 1.68 27.28 6.34
C GLU A 2 2.82 26.24 6.22
N PHE A 3 4.07 26.64 6.43
CA PHE A 3 5.23 25.78 6.18
C PHE A 3 5.46 24.66 7.21
N ILE A 4 4.88 24.76 8.41
CA ILE A 4 5.17 23.80 9.50
C ILE A 4 4.35 22.51 9.36
N ALA A 5 3.10 22.59 8.88
CA ALA A 5 2.21 21.43 8.82
C ALA A 5 2.66 20.37 7.80
N SER A 6 3.10 20.80 6.61
CA SER A 6 3.59 19.87 5.58
C SER A 6 4.92 19.20 5.98
N ALA A 7 5.81 19.93 6.64
CA ALA A 7 7.09 19.41 7.11
C ALA A 7 6.93 18.29 8.16
N LEU A 8 5.95 18.42 9.07
CA LEU A 8 5.70 17.42 10.11
C LEU A 8 5.12 16.11 9.58
N LEU A 9 4.21 16.17 8.60
CA LEU A 9 3.64 14.98 7.97
C LEU A 9 4.64 14.30 7.03
N SER A 10 5.40 15.09 6.28
CA SER A 10 6.43 14.58 5.36
C SER A 10 7.52 13.79 6.12
N ARG A 11 7.90 14.23 7.32
CA ARG A 11 8.82 13.49 8.20
C ARG A 11 8.29 12.12 8.64
N ARG A 12 6.98 11.88 8.54
CA ARG A 12 6.33 10.60 8.80
C ARG A 12 6.00 9.81 7.52
N GLY A 13 6.53 10.23 6.38
CA GLY A 13 6.27 9.58 5.08
C GLY A 13 4.90 9.90 4.46
N ALA A 14 4.14 10.84 5.05
CA ALA A 14 2.83 11.24 4.58
C ALA A 14 2.90 12.58 3.84
N ALA A 15 2.40 12.63 2.60
CA ALA A 15 2.27 13.88 1.85
C ALA A 15 0.88 14.50 2.10
N LEU A 16 0.83 15.79 2.46
CA LEU A 16 -0.42 16.53 2.61
C LEU A 16 -0.83 17.14 1.27
N GLY A 17 -1.95 16.66 0.71
CA GLY A 17 -2.58 17.22 -0.49
C GLY A 17 -3.66 18.25 -0.12
N HIS A 18 -4.89 18.04 -0.61
CA HIS A 18 -6.07 18.88 -0.34
C HIS A 18 -6.64 18.75 1.10
N ALA A 19 -5.83 18.25 2.05
CA ALA A 19 -6.20 18.01 3.45
C ALA A 19 -7.43 17.11 3.68
N GLY A 20 -7.71 16.18 2.76
CA GLY A 20 -8.71 15.12 3.00
C GLY A 20 -8.23 14.11 4.06
N LEU A 21 -9.09 13.81 5.03
CA LEU A 21 -8.83 12.81 6.06
C LEU A 21 -9.88 11.70 5.99
N VAL A 22 -9.42 10.45 5.94
CA VAL A 22 -10.25 9.25 6.08
C VAL A 22 -9.75 8.50 7.30
N SER A 23 -10.66 8.15 8.21
CA SER A 23 -10.36 7.37 9.40
C SER A 23 -10.98 5.98 9.28
N PHE A 24 -10.22 4.97 9.70
CA PHE A 24 -10.66 3.58 9.75
C PHE A 24 -10.69 3.12 11.21
N ASP A 25 -11.71 2.35 11.59
CA ASP A 25 -11.71 1.68 12.88
C ASP A 25 -10.85 0.40 12.85
N GLN A 26 -10.74 -0.28 13.99
CA GLN A 26 -9.89 -1.47 14.11
C GLN A 26 -10.40 -2.71 13.37
N ARG A 27 -11.62 -2.67 12.81
CA ARG A 27 -12.17 -3.77 12.00
C ARG A 27 -11.57 -3.79 10.59
N VAL A 28 -11.04 -2.67 10.12
CA VAL A 28 -10.37 -2.58 8.81
C VAL A 28 -8.89 -2.94 8.97
N THR A 29 -8.47 -3.95 8.24
CA THR A 29 -7.08 -4.42 8.23
C THR A 29 -6.22 -3.57 7.28
N PRO A 30 -4.93 -3.32 7.59
CA PRO A 30 -4.02 -2.63 6.68
C PRO A 30 -3.93 -3.28 5.28
N GLU A 31 -4.10 -4.60 5.21
CA GLU A 31 -4.13 -5.38 3.97
C GLU A 31 -5.34 -5.03 3.08
N GLU A 32 -6.51 -4.80 3.70
CA GLU A 32 -7.69 -4.29 3.00
C GLU A 32 -7.46 -2.88 2.48
N VAL A 33 -6.84 -2.00 3.28
CA VAL A 33 -6.50 -0.64 2.84
C VAL A 33 -5.51 -0.68 1.68
N LEU A 34 -4.47 -1.51 1.76
CA LEU A 34 -3.46 -1.67 0.71
C LEU A 34 -4.10 -2.14 -0.61
N ARG A 35 -4.93 -3.18 -0.55
CA ARG A 35 -5.65 -3.71 -1.69
C ARG A 35 -6.60 -2.66 -2.28
N HIS A 36 -7.29 -1.90 -1.43
CA HIS A 36 -8.18 -0.82 -1.87
C HIS A 36 -7.42 0.28 -2.62
N ILE A 37 -6.25 0.70 -2.13
CA ILE A 37 -5.41 1.71 -2.81
C ILE A 37 -5.06 1.24 -4.23
N TRP A 38 -4.64 -0.02 -4.39
CA TRP A 38 -4.33 -0.56 -5.71
C TRP A 38 -5.55 -0.76 -6.60
N GLN A 39 -6.68 -1.18 -6.02
CA GLN A 39 -7.93 -1.33 -6.74
C GLN A 39 -8.42 0.00 -7.30
N PHE A 40 -8.42 1.04 -6.46
CA PHE A 40 -8.73 2.42 -6.87
C PHE A 40 -7.75 2.89 -7.94
N ALA A 41 -6.44 2.69 -7.74
CA ALA A 41 -5.43 3.06 -8.72
C ALA A 41 -5.62 2.38 -10.09
N ALA A 42 -6.06 1.11 -10.10
CA ALA A 42 -6.32 0.35 -11.31
C ALA A 42 -7.60 0.84 -12.03
N ALA A 43 -8.64 1.18 -11.27
CA ALA A 43 -9.91 1.68 -11.80
C ALA A 43 -9.82 3.11 -12.34
N GLU A 44 -9.11 4.00 -11.64
CA GLU A 44 -9.03 5.43 -11.96
C GLU A 44 -7.87 5.81 -12.90
N SER A 45 -7.09 4.82 -13.33
CA SER A 45 -6.04 5.06 -14.33
C SER A 45 -6.68 5.47 -15.67
N CYS A 46 -6.35 6.67 -16.16
CA CYS A 46 -6.80 7.13 -17.49
C CYS A 46 -6.18 6.35 -18.66
N GLY A 47 -5.19 5.50 -18.40
CA GLY A 47 -4.56 4.64 -19.40
C GLY A 47 -3.56 5.31 -20.35
N ALA A 48 -3.31 6.62 -20.22
CA ALA A 48 -2.49 7.39 -21.16
C ALA A 48 -0.99 7.05 -21.14
N CYS A 49 -0.43 6.63 -19.99
CA CYS A 49 0.97 6.23 -19.88
C CYS A 49 1.13 4.80 -19.37
N SER A 50 1.99 4.03 -20.04
CA SER A 50 2.31 2.63 -19.68
C SER A 50 2.70 2.41 -18.22
N PRO A 51 3.58 3.22 -17.59
CA PRO A 51 3.96 3.00 -16.19
C PRO A 51 2.77 3.08 -15.24
N CYS A 52 1.85 4.04 -15.40
CA CYS A 52 0.65 4.11 -14.56
C CYS A 52 -0.36 3.01 -14.91
N ARG A 53 -0.62 2.75 -16.20
CA ARG A 53 -1.63 1.78 -16.67
C ARG A 53 -1.28 0.34 -16.30
N VAL A 54 -0.03 -0.06 -16.53
CA VAL A 54 0.46 -1.39 -16.21
C VAL A 54 0.80 -1.48 -14.73
N GLY A 55 1.39 -0.42 -14.17
CA GLY A 55 1.79 -0.34 -12.77
C GLY A 55 0.64 -0.55 -11.80
N SER A 56 -0.48 0.14 -12.00
CA SER A 56 -1.63 0.03 -11.10
C SER A 56 -2.29 -1.36 -11.13
N ARG A 57 -2.43 -1.96 -12.32
CA ARG A 57 -2.96 -3.33 -12.47
C ARG A 57 -2.03 -4.36 -11.84
N ARG A 58 -0.72 -4.25 -12.09
CA ARG A 58 0.26 -5.19 -11.52
C ARG A 58 0.35 -5.06 -10.00
N GLY A 59 0.25 -3.84 -9.46
CA GLY A 59 0.20 -3.62 -8.01
C GLY A 59 -1.04 -4.28 -7.37
N LEU A 60 -2.20 -4.21 -8.03
CA LEU A 60 -3.41 -4.90 -7.57
C LEU A 60 -3.22 -6.42 -7.55
N GLU A 61 -2.66 -7.01 -8.61
CA GLU A 61 -2.36 -8.44 -8.67
C GLU A 61 -1.41 -8.88 -7.54
N LEU A 62 -0.33 -8.12 -7.31
CA LEU A 62 0.64 -8.40 -6.25
C LEU A 62 0.00 -8.33 -4.85
N SER A 63 -0.83 -7.30 -4.61
CA SER A 63 -1.54 -7.14 -3.33
C SER A 63 -2.55 -8.26 -3.10
N SER A 64 -3.21 -8.75 -4.15
CA SER A 64 -4.19 -9.84 -4.06
C SER A 64 -3.53 -11.19 -3.86
N ALA A 65 -2.31 -11.37 -4.38
CA ALA A 65 -1.52 -12.59 -4.22
C ALA A 65 -0.76 -12.68 -2.89
N GLY A 66 -0.77 -11.61 -2.06
CA GLY A 66 0.00 -11.56 -0.81
C GLY A 66 1.52 -11.70 -1.03
N THR A 67 2.02 -11.20 -2.17
CA THR A 67 3.42 -11.39 -2.59
C THR A 67 4.39 -10.71 -1.61
N PRO A 68 5.48 -11.40 -1.20
CA PRO A 68 6.46 -10.88 -0.27
C PRO A 68 7.14 -9.58 -0.72
N PRO A 69 7.70 -8.83 0.25
CA PRO A 69 8.37 -7.54 0.05
C PRO A 69 9.40 -7.51 -1.09
N GLY A 70 9.40 -6.45 -1.91
CA GLY A 70 10.51 -6.13 -2.83
C GLY A 70 10.25 -6.39 -4.31
N HIS A 71 9.29 -7.24 -4.67
CA HIS A 71 8.89 -7.45 -6.08
C HIS A 71 8.22 -6.20 -6.67
N GLU A 72 7.54 -5.43 -5.84
CA GLU A 72 6.93 -4.15 -6.19
C GLU A 72 7.93 -3.00 -6.22
N ARG A 73 9.18 -3.16 -5.78
CA ARG A 73 10.11 -2.01 -5.67
C ARG A 73 10.43 -1.41 -7.03
N ARG A 74 10.71 -2.27 -8.03
CA ARG A 74 10.94 -1.84 -9.41
C ARG A 74 9.67 -1.25 -10.02
N LEU A 75 8.53 -1.88 -9.76
CA LEU A 75 7.22 -1.41 -10.21
C LEU A 75 6.91 -0.01 -9.66
N SER A 76 7.10 0.17 -8.36
CA SER A 76 6.87 1.39 -7.61
C SER A 76 7.80 2.50 -8.09
N HIS A 77 9.09 2.21 -8.29
CA HIS A 77 10.04 3.18 -8.83
C HIS A 77 9.67 3.64 -10.24
N VAL A 78 9.39 2.71 -11.16
CA VAL A 78 8.99 3.04 -12.53
C VAL A 78 7.67 3.80 -12.55
N THR A 79 6.70 3.42 -11.71
CA THR A 79 5.41 4.11 -11.60
C THR A 79 5.58 5.53 -11.06
N ALA A 80 6.45 5.73 -10.06
CA ALA A 80 6.69 7.03 -9.44
C ALA A 80 7.42 8.02 -10.37
N GLU A 81 8.43 7.53 -11.10
CA GLU A 81 9.33 8.37 -11.88
C GLU A 81 8.85 8.57 -13.33
N ALA A 82 8.22 7.56 -13.94
CA ALA A 82 7.88 7.59 -15.37
C ALA A 82 6.40 7.90 -15.67
N SER A 83 5.53 8.02 -14.66
CA SER A 83 4.13 8.40 -14.89
C SER A 83 4.00 9.86 -15.30
N LEU A 84 3.20 10.12 -16.35
CA LEU A 84 3.05 11.47 -16.92
C LEU A 84 2.30 12.46 -16.00
N CYS A 85 1.40 11.97 -15.15
CA CYS A 85 0.55 12.81 -14.31
C CYS A 85 0.80 12.60 -12.81
N ALA A 86 0.37 13.57 -11.99
CA ALA A 86 0.54 13.52 -10.55
C ALA A 86 -0.15 12.31 -9.90
N PHE A 87 -1.30 11.87 -10.42
CA PHE A 87 -2.00 10.67 -9.95
C PHE A 87 -1.08 9.45 -10.02
N GLY A 88 -0.55 9.14 -11.21
CA GLY A 88 0.35 8.00 -11.40
C GLY A 88 1.59 8.07 -10.50
N ARG A 89 2.18 9.27 -10.39
CA ARG A 89 3.37 9.49 -9.53
C ARG A 89 3.08 9.37 -8.03
N ARG A 90 1.82 9.51 -7.59
CA ARG A 90 1.41 9.47 -6.18
C ARG A 90 0.92 8.11 -5.70
N ILE A 91 0.62 7.17 -6.60
CA ILE A 91 0.26 5.79 -6.22
C ILE A 91 1.37 5.16 -5.34
N PRO A 92 2.65 5.15 -5.74
CA PRO A 92 3.68 4.49 -4.93
C PRO A 92 3.93 5.13 -3.55
N PRO A 93 3.98 6.47 -3.40
CA PRO A 93 4.05 7.09 -2.08
C PRO A 93 2.87 6.76 -1.15
N ALA A 94 1.64 6.66 -1.66
CA ALA A 94 0.47 6.28 -0.84
C ALA A 94 0.63 4.87 -0.27
N VAL A 95 1.10 3.97 -1.12
CA VAL A 95 1.36 2.57 -0.81
C VAL A 95 2.53 2.43 0.16
N HIS A 96 3.64 3.15 -0.06
CA HIS A 96 4.81 3.19 0.83
C HIS A 96 4.50 3.75 2.22
N SER A 97 3.70 4.83 2.32
CA SER A 97 3.30 5.41 3.60
C SER A 97 2.55 4.40 4.47
N LEU A 98 1.69 3.59 3.87
CA LEU A 98 0.97 2.53 4.56
C LEU A 98 1.91 1.42 5.06
N ALA A 99 2.86 0.99 4.21
CA ALA A 99 3.91 0.04 4.59
C ALA A 99 4.71 0.53 5.81
N CYS A 100 5.18 1.78 5.78
CA CYS A 100 5.94 2.35 6.88
C CYS A 100 5.14 2.41 8.20
N ALA A 101 3.85 2.76 8.13
CA ALA A 101 3.00 2.89 9.30
C ALA A 101 2.63 1.54 9.94
N TYR A 102 2.48 0.49 9.12
CA TYR A 102 1.99 -0.82 9.55
C TYR A 102 3.03 -1.95 9.44
N GLY A 103 4.32 -1.60 9.29
CA GLY A 103 5.45 -2.46 8.94
C GLY A 103 5.36 -3.94 9.35
N GLY A 104 5.23 -4.25 10.66
CA GLY A 104 5.18 -5.64 11.16
C GLY A 104 3.91 -6.41 10.76
N ARG A 105 2.78 -5.72 10.59
CA ARG A 105 1.50 -6.29 10.14
C ARG A 105 1.50 -6.51 8.63
N LEU A 106 2.08 -5.55 7.91
CA LEU A 106 2.35 -5.65 6.48
C LEU A 106 3.72 -6.29 6.19
N ALA A 107 4.32 -7.09 7.08
CA ALA A 107 5.68 -7.62 6.89
C ALA A 107 5.81 -8.55 5.66
N LYS A 108 4.69 -9.05 5.14
CA LYS A 108 4.58 -9.72 3.84
C LYS A 108 4.63 -8.75 2.65
N TRP A 109 4.81 -7.45 2.87
CA TRP A 109 4.86 -6.39 1.85
C TRP A 109 5.65 -5.17 2.39
N ASN A 110 6.98 -5.17 2.23
CA ASN A 110 7.91 -4.14 2.71
C ASN A 110 8.83 -3.61 1.57
N PRO A 111 8.51 -2.48 0.94
CA PRO A 111 9.28 -1.96 -0.20
C PRO A 111 10.69 -1.43 0.14
N GLY A 112 11.11 -1.46 1.41
CA GLY A 112 12.42 -0.96 1.83
C GLY A 112 12.95 -1.59 3.12
N SER A 113 13.79 -2.62 2.99
CA SER A 113 14.75 -2.97 4.03
C SER A 113 16.17 -2.67 3.56
N GLU A 114 16.59 -1.42 3.72
CA GLU A 114 17.89 -1.14 4.33
C GLU A 114 17.67 -0.02 5.34
N VAL A 115 17.50 -0.41 6.61
CA VAL A 115 17.56 0.51 7.75
C VAL A 115 18.81 0.10 8.52
N GLY A 116 19.83 0.96 8.49
CA GLY A 116 21.01 0.81 9.31
C GLY A 116 20.66 0.84 10.80
N GLY A 117 21.21 -0.13 11.52
CA GLY A 117 21.59 -0.08 12.94
C GLY A 117 20.50 0.22 13.97
N GLY A 118 20.04 -0.80 14.70
CA GLY A 118 19.27 -0.59 15.93
C GLY A 118 18.63 -1.82 16.57
N GLN A 119 19.46 -2.70 17.14
CA GLN A 119 19.16 -3.67 18.20
C GLN A 119 18.00 -4.68 17.98
N ARG A 120 18.41 -5.93 17.74
CA ARG A 120 17.57 -7.13 17.86
C ARG A 120 17.16 -7.31 19.31
N HIS A 121 15.90 -7.05 19.65
CA HIS A 121 15.32 -7.58 20.88
C HIS A 121 14.83 -9.00 20.61
N VAL A 122 15.69 -9.98 20.87
CA VAL A 122 15.28 -11.39 20.95
C VAL A 122 14.63 -11.57 22.31
N GLN A 123 13.30 -11.55 22.34
CA GLN A 123 12.58 -12.01 23.50
C GLN A 123 12.43 -13.53 23.37
N ARG A 124 13.22 -14.28 24.15
CA ARG A 124 12.92 -15.69 24.40
C ARG A 124 11.59 -15.72 25.16
N VAL A 125 10.57 -16.30 24.55
CA VAL A 125 9.40 -16.77 25.28
C VAL A 125 9.45 -18.29 25.25
N GLY A 126 9.37 -18.88 26.45
CA GLY A 126 9.37 -20.33 26.67
C GLY A 126 8.31 -21.04 25.82
N GLY A 127 8.62 -22.26 25.44
CA GLY A 127 7.92 -23.02 24.42
C GLY A 127 6.45 -23.32 24.75
N GLU A 128 5.62 -23.15 23.74
CA GLU A 128 4.79 -24.22 23.16
C GLU A 128 4.27 -23.71 21.81
N GLU A 129 4.52 -24.51 20.78
CA GLU A 129 4.21 -24.22 19.38
C GLU A 129 2.77 -24.66 19.11
N THR A 130 1.85 -23.71 18.86
CA THR A 130 0.50 -24.04 18.40
C THR A 130 0.23 -23.35 17.07
N THR A 131 0.27 -24.14 16.00
CA THR A 131 -0.10 -23.74 14.65
C THR A 131 -1.63 -23.81 14.55
N GLN A 132 -2.29 -22.67 14.33
CA GLN A 132 -3.71 -22.63 13.96
C GLN A 132 -3.85 -21.80 12.68
N GLY A 133 -4.09 -22.51 11.57
CA GLY A 133 -4.44 -21.91 10.29
C GLY A 133 -5.89 -21.45 10.28
N PRO A 134 -6.25 -20.39 9.53
CA PRO A 134 -7.64 -20.01 9.40
C PRO A 134 -8.31 -20.76 8.25
N ALA A 135 -9.31 -21.56 8.61
CA ALA A 135 -10.40 -21.97 7.74
C ALA A 135 -11.29 -20.76 7.41
N ASP A 136 -11.79 -20.75 6.17
CA ASP A 136 -13.08 -20.26 5.70
C ASP A 136 -13.66 -18.97 6.32
N LEU A 137 -13.61 -17.87 5.55
CA LEU A 137 -14.67 -16.86 5.64
C LEU A 137 -14.98 -16.27 4.27
N GLU A 138 -16.19 -16.61 3.82
CA GLU A 138 -16.85 -16.16 2.61
C GLU A 138 -17.14 -14.65 2.61
N SER A 139 -17.06 -14.09 1.39
CA SER A 139 -17.93 -13.06 0.78
C SER A 139 -18.52 -11.92 1.64
N GLY A 140 -18.16 -10.67 1.32
CA GLY A 140 -18.80 -9.52 1.98
C GLY A 140 -18.44 -8.09 1.52
N ARG A 141 -18.61 -7.79 0.22
CA ARG A 141 -19.02 -6.47 -0.33
C ARG A 141 -18.17 -5.20 0.00
N PHE A 142 -17.19 -4.92 -0.85
CA PHE A 142 -16.97 -3.53 -1.30
C PHE A 142 -17.89 -3.30 -2.51
N GLY A 143 -18.81 -2.35 -2.41
CA GLY A 143 -19.80 -2.07 -3.45
C GLY A 143 -19.14 -1.80 -4.81
N SER A 144 -19.40 -2.66 -5.78
CA SER A 144 -18.97 -2.46 -7.17
C SER A 144 -19.81 -1.35 -7.80
N ALA A 145 -19.25 -0.14 -7.89
CA ALA A 145 -19.78 0.87 -8.80
C ALA A 145 -19.43 0.47 -10.24
N ASP A 146 -20.49 0.23 -11.02
CA ASP A 146 -20.61 0.35 -12.48
C ASP A 146 -19.43 -0.13 -13.37
N ARG A 147 -19.55 -1.37 -13.87
CA ARG A 147 -18.70 -1.90 -14.94
C ARG A 147 -19.14 -1.32 -16.29
N ARG A 148 -18.44 -0.30 -16.80
CA ARG A 148 -18.44 0.00 -18.24
C ARG A 148 -17.28 -0.70 -18.94
N PRO A 149 -17.50 -1.39 -20.07
CA PRO A 149 -16.42 -1.96 -20.86
C PRO A 149 -15.63 -0.84 -21.57
N ALA A 150 -14.31 -0.83 -21.38
CA ALA A 150 -13.40 -0.03 -22.19
C ALA A 150 -13.35 -0.60 -23.61
N ARG A 151 -13.60 0.28 -24.60
CA ARG A 151 -13.33 0.03 -26.02
C ARG A 151 -11.84 0.13 -26.31
#